data_AF-A0A956R1I5-F1
#
_entry.id   AF-A0A956R1I5-F1
#
_cell.length_a   1.000
_cell.length_b   1.000
_cell.length_c   1.000
_cell.angle_alpha   90.00
_cell.angle_beta   90.00
_cell.angle_gamma   90.00
#
_symmetry.space_group_name_H-M   'P 1'
#
loop_
_entity.id
_entity.type
_entity.pdbx_description
1 polymer ?
#
loop_
_entity_poly.entity_id
_entity_poly.type
_entity_poly.pdbx_seq_one_letter_code
_entity_poly.pdbx_strand_id
1 'polypeptide(L)'
;MTRRCSERRYFLRPDPKITWIFEYLLGLACERYGILLHGYVCMSNHYHLVVTDAAGVLPDFLQYFNSLLARAVNCARGRWETFWGGDSYNAVDLLEAGDVLDKLV
;
A
#
# COMPACT_ATOMS: atom_id res chain seq x y z
N MET A 1 -5.37 -6.26 -2.28
CA MET A 1 -5.68 -4.90 -1.78
C MET A 1 -5.24 -3.85 -2.77
N THR A 2 -5.97 -2.74 -2.91
CA THR A 2 -5.58 -1.58 -3.74
C THR A 2 -5.87 -0.27 -3.01
N ARG A 3 -4.95 0.70 -3.07
CA ARG A 3 -5.13 2.07 -2.52
C ARG A 3 -4.59 3.11 -3.49
N ARG A 4 -5.38 4.17 -3.75
CA ARG A 4 -5.06 5.22 -4.74
C ARG A 4 -4.69 6.54 -4.08
N CYS A 5 -3.72 7.24 -4.65
CA CYS A 5 -3.37 8.61 -4.30
C CYS A 5 -4.52 9.58 -4.65
N SER A 6 -4.57 10.72 -3.95
CA SER A 6 -5.54 11.78 -4.20
C SER A 6 -5.44 12.25 -5.65
N GLU A 7 -6.61 12.48 -6.29
CA GLU A 7 -6.72 12.93 -7.68
C GLU A 7 -5.92 12.08 -8.68
N ARG A 8 -5.65 10.81 -8.34
CA ARG A 8 -4.79 9.88 -9.13
C ARG A 8 -3.41 10.46 -9.46
N ARG A 9 -2.92 11.38 -8.63
CA ARG A 9 -1.61 12.02 -8.78
C ARG A 9 -0.47 11.02 -8.58
N TYR A 10 0.66 11.30 -9.23
CA TYR A 10 1.86 10.46 -9.17
C TYR A 10 2.73 10.68 -7.92
N PHE A 11 2.14 10.64 -6.72
CA PHE A 11 2.90 10.87 -5.49
C PHE A 11 3.87 9.72 -5.16
N LEU A 12 3.51 8.51 -5.57
CA LEU A 12 4.31 7.30 -5.46
C LEU A 12 5.22 7.08 -6.68
N ARG A 13 5.47 8.12 -7.50
CA ARG A 13 6.41 8.00 -8.64
C ARG A 13 7.70 7.35 -8.14
N PRO A 14 8.16 6.26 -8.76
CA PRO A 14 9.31 5.54 -8.26
C PRO A 14 10.58 6.36 -8.45
N ASP A 15 11.34 6.44 -7.37
CA ASP A 15 12.76 6.76 -7.30
C ASP A 15 13.33 6.02 -6.07
N PRO A 16 14.65 5.90 -5.93
CA PRO A 16 15.24 5.08 -4.87
C PRO A 16 14.70 5.40 -3.47
N LYS A 17 14.46 6.69 -3.18
CA LYS A 17 13.97 7.12 -1.87
C LYS A 17 12.54 6.68 -1.64
N ILE A 18 11.65 6.84 -2.62
CA ILE A 18 10.24 6.41 -2.48
C ILE A 18 10.13 4.88 -2.42
N THR A 19 10.92 4.16 -3.23
CA THR A 19 10.95 2.69 -3.19
C THR A 19 11.37 2.19 -1.81
N TRP A 20 12.46 2.72 -1.23
CA TRP A 20 12.90 2.33 0.11
C TRP A 20 11.89 2.66 1.20
N ILE A 21 11.28 3.86 1.15
CA ILE A 21 10.22 4.24 2.09
C ILE A 21 9.06 3.24 2.02
N PHE A 22 8.62 2.90 0.81
CA PHE A 22 7.50 1.98 0.62
C PHE A 22 7.81 0.59 1.18
N GLU A 23 8.93 0.00 0.75
CA GLU A 23 9.33 -1.36 1.13
C GLU A 23 9.60 -1.50 2.62
N TYR A 24 10.32 -0.54 3.20
CA TYR A 24 10.60 -0.53 4.63
C TYR A 24 9.32 -0.46 5.46
N LEU A 25 8.41 0.47 5.12
CA LEU A 25 7.17 0.63 5.85
C LEU A 25 6.22 -0.55 5.66
N LEU A 26 6.23 -1.18 4.48
CA LEU A 26 5.44 -2.38 4.21
C LEU A 26 5.95 -3.54 5.07
N GLY A 27 7.26 -3.80 5.08
CA GLY A 27 7.86 -4.83 5.93
C GLY A 27 7.59 -4.60 7.41
N LEU A 28 7.78 -3.36 7.89
CA LEU A 28 7.49 -2.96 9.27
C LEU A 28 6.02 -3.19 9.65
N ALA A 29 5.08 -2.86 8.77
CA ALA A 29 3.66 -3.08 9.01
C ALA A 29 3.31 -4.57 8.98
N CYS A 30 3.88 -5.34 8.06
CA CYS A 30 3.67 -6.79 7.98
C CYS A 30 4.14 -7.50 9.25
N GLU A 31 5.35 -7.18 9.72
CA GLU A 31 5.91 -7.74 10.97
C GLU A 31 5.03 -7.40 12.17
N ARG A 32 4.61 -6.13 12.29
CA ARG A 32 3.79 -5.66 13.43
C ARG A 32 2.44 -6.38 13.54
N TYR A 33 1.78 -6.62 12.41
CA TYR A 33 0.41 -7.14 12.38
C TYR A 33 0.34 -8.63 12.02
N GLY A 34 1.48 -9.30 11.82
CA GLY A 34 1.50 -10.71 11.43
C GLY A 34 0.91 -10.97 10.04
N ILE A 35 1.02 -10.00 9.11
CA ILE A 35 0.52 -10.12 7.75
C ILE A 35 1.54 -10.86 6.88
N LEU A 36 1.11 -11.93 6.22
CA LEU A 36 1.93 -12.64 5.24
C LEU A 36 1.85 -11.92 3.90
N LEU A 37 2.97 -11.42 3.40
CA LEU A 37 3.05 -10.75 2.10
C LEU A 37 3.45 -11.75 1.01
N HIS A 38 2.60 -11.88 -0.01
CA HIS A 38 2.84 -12.75 -1.17
C HIS A 38 3.39 -11.97 -2.38
N GLY A 39 3.01 -10.70 -2.49
CA GLY A 39 3.48 -9.84 -3.58
C GLY A 39 2.95 -8.42 -3.44
N TYR A 40 3.65 -7.48 -4.07
CA TYR A 40 3.20 -6.09 -4.18
C TYR A 40 3.61 -5.48 -5.52
N VAL A 41 2.86 -4.46 -5.93
CA VAL A 41 3.27 -3.54 -6.98
C VAL A 41 3.00 -2.12 -6.49
N CYS A 42 4.00 -1.26 -6.55
CA CYS A 42 3.86 0.17 -6.26
C CYS A 42 3.89 0.94 -7.59
N MET A 43 2.70 1.30 -8.07
CA MET A 43 2.53 2.16 -9.25
C MET A 43 2.72 3.62 -8.84
N SER A 44 2.85 4.51 -9.83
CA SER A 44 3.09 5.92 -9.54
C SER A 44 1.93 6.61 -8.79
N ASN A 45 0.69 6.18 -8.98
CA ASN A 45 -0.52 6.77 -8.38
C ASN A 45 -1.32 5.83 -7.46
N HIS A 46 -0.89 4.60 -7.27
CA HIS A 46 -1.56 3.62 -6.41
C HIS A 46 -0.65 2.43 -6.13
N TYR A 47 -1.05 1.53 -5.24
CA TYR A 47 -0.36 0.26 -5.06
C TYR A 47 -1.34 -0.91 -5.00
N HIS A 48 -0.80 -2.10 -5.24
CA HIS A 48 -1.45 -3.39 -5.07
C HIS A 48 -0.68 -4.24 -4.07
N LEU A 49 -1.39 -4.91 -3.17
CA LEU A 49 -0.82 -5.91 -2.25
C LEU A 49 -1.61 -7.21 -2.38
N VAL A 50 -0.89 -8.34 -2.38
CA VAL A 50 -1.43 -9.68 -2.20
C VAL A 50 -0.93 -10.17 -0.85
N VAL A 51 -1.85 -10.39 0.08
CA VAL A 51 -1.53 -10.71 1.47
C VAL A 51 -2.47 -11.78 2.02
N THR A 52 -2.02 -12.50 3.05
CA THR A 52 -2.88 -13.28 3.94
C THR A 52 -2.91 -12.62 5.30
N ASP A 53 -4.12 -12.36 5.79
CA ASP A 53 -4.40 -11.89 7.13
C ASP A 53 -5.06 -13.02 7.94
N ALA A 54 -4.23 -13.79 8.65
CA ALA A 54 -4.72 -14.92 9.44
C ALA A 54 -5.45 -14.49 10.73
N ALA A 55 -5.21 -13.26 11.20
CA ALA A 55 -5.73 -12.76 12.47
C ALA A 55 -6.97 -11.86 12.31
N GLY A 56 -7.35 -11.52 11.07
CA GLY A 56 -8.51 -10.66 10.80
C GLY A 56 -8.29 -9.19 11.17
N VAL A 57 -7.05 -8.70 11.10
CA VAL A 57 -6.62 -7.35 11.49
C VAL A 57 -6.29 -6.42 10.31
N LEU A 58 -6.72 -6.79 9.10
CA LEU A 58 -6.45 -6.06 7.86
C LEU A 58 -6.76 -4.54 7.93
N PRO A 59 -7.87 -4.08 8.53
CA PRO A 59 -8.14 -2.64 8.65
C PRO A 59 -7.06 -1.89 9.45
N ASP A 60 -6.56 -2.47 10.54
CA ASP A 60 -5.54 -1.85 11.39
C ASP A 60 -4.18 -1.83 10.70
N PHE A 61 -3.82 -2.93 10.03
CA PHE A 61 -2.62 -3.00 9.19
C PHE A 61 -2.63 -1.91 8.12
N LEU A 62 -3.74 -1.78 7.37
CA LEU A 62 -3.85 -0.81 6.30
C LEU A 62 -3.92 0.62 6.84
N GLN A 63 -4.57 0.87 7.97
CA GLN A 63 -4.58 2.19 8.60
C GLN A 63 -3.14 2.60 8.97
N TYR A 64 -2.39 1.72 9.61
CA TYR A 64 -1.02 1.96 10.05
C TYR A 64 -0.08 2.21 8.86
N PHE A 65 -0.05 1.28 7.91
CA PHE A 65 0.80 1.36 6.72
C PHE A 65 0.49 2.63 5.90
N ASN A 66 -0.79 2.87 5.58
CA ASN A 66 -1.18 4.02 4.77
C ASN A 66 -0.89 5.36 5.45
N SER A 67 -1.04 5.44 6.78
CA SER A 67 -0.77 6.67 7.52
C SER A 67 0.71 7.00 7.58
N LEU A 68 1.57 6.00 7.76
CA LEU A 68 3.02 6.20 7.73
C LEU A 68 3.52 6.54 6.33
N LEU A 69 3.05 5.79 5.32
CA LEU A 69 3.46 5.99 3.94
C LEU A 69 3.07 7.39 3.46
N ALA A 70 1.85 7.84 3.73
CA ALA A 70 1.41 9.20 3.38
C ALA A 70 2.32 10.28 3.98
N ARG A 71 2.62 10.20 5.29
CA ARG A 71 3.47 11.19 5.98
C ARG A 71 4.90 11.16 5.47
N ALA A 72 5.48 9.96 5.32
CA ALA A 72 6.85 9.79 4.88
C ALA A 72 7.05 10.29 3.44
N VAL A 73 6.14 9.94 2.53
CA VAL A 73 6.24 10.38 1.13
C VAL A 73 5.94 11.87 1.00
N ASN A 74 4.95 12.42 1.70
CA ASN A 74 4.72 13.87 1.72
C ASN A 74 5.96 14.63 2.19
N CYS A 75 6.57 14.21 3.30
CA CYS A 75 7.83 14.78 3.78
C CYS A 75 8.95 14.65 2.73
N ALA A 76 9.14 13.46 2.16
CA ALA A 76 10.17 13.21 1.15
C ALA A 76 9.98 14.04 -0.13
N ARG A 77 8.75 14.43 -0.45
CA ARG A 77 8.37 15.23 -1.63
C ARG A 77 8.21 16.72 -1.32
N GLY A 78 8.40 17.17 -0.08
CA GLY A 78 8.13 18.56 0.32
C GLY A 78 6.67 18.96 0.09
N ARG A 79 5.74 18.02 0.29
CA ARG A 79 4.31 18.19 0.10
C ARG A 79 3.57 18.17 1.42
N TRP A 80 2.40 18.79 1.40
CA TRP A 80 1.39 18.84 2.44
C TRP A 80 0.04 18.48 1.80
N GLU A 81 -1.02 18.47 2.60
CA GLU A 81 -2.37 18.04 2.22
C GLU A 81 -2.54 16.52 2.06
N THR A 82 -3.78 16.15 1.76
CA THR A 82 -4.25 14.77 1.59
C THR A 82 -3.42 13.99 0.57
N PHE A 83 -2.89 12.85 0.99
CA PHE A 83 -2.10 11.95 0.14
C PHE A 83 -2.95 10.93 -0.62
N TRP A 84 -3.95 10.34 0.04
CA TRP A 84 -4.80 9.29 -0.50
C TRP A 84 -6.14 9.84 -1.00
N GLY A 85 -6.81 9.15 -1.92
CA GLY A 85 -8.20 9.48 -2.26
C GLY A 85 -9.14 9.40 -1.06
N GLY A 86 -10.27 10.10 -1.13
CA GLY A 86 -11.28 10.15 -0.06
C GLY A 86 -11.97 8.80 0.20
N ASP A 87 -12.00 7.92 -0.80
CA ASP A 87 -12.52 6.56 -0.66
C ASP A 87 -11.64 5.70 0.26
N SER A 88 -12.18 4.57 0.73
CA SER A 88 -11.41 3.54 1.45
C SER A 88 -10.52 2.72 0.50
N TYR A 89 -9.73 1.79 1.07
CA TYR A 89 -9.01 0.79 0.27
C TYR A 89 -10.00 -0.18 -0.38
N ASN A 90 -9.59 -0.80 -1.48
CA ASN A 90 -10.33 -1.89 -2.11
C ASN A 90 -9.72 -3.23 -1.70
N ALA A 91 -10.50 -4.04 -1.00
CA ALA A 91 -10.18 -5.41 -0.65
C ALA A 91 -11.03 -6.37 -1.48
N VAL A 92 -10.39 -7.39 -2.04
CA VAL A 92 -11.04 -8.47 -2.79
C VAL A 92 -10.35 -9.76 -2.39
N ASP A 93 -11.15 -10.81 -2.23
CA ASP A 93 -10.65 -12.16 -2.00
C ASP A 93 -10.14 -12.73 -3.32
N LEU A 94 -9.04 -13.48 -3.25
CA LEU A 94 -8.39 -14.12 -4.39
C LEU A 94 -8.65 -15.61 -4.22
N LEU A 95 -9.63 -16.13 -4.96
CA LEU A 95 -10.17 -17.49 -4.75
C LEU A 95 -9.45 -18.50 -5.63
N GLU A 96 -8.91 -18.06 -6.75
CA GLU A 96 -8.19 -18.87 -7.71
C GLU A 96 -6.72 -18.44 -7.80
N ALA A 97 -5.84 -19.36 -8.21
CA ALA A 97 -4.41 -19.06 -8.34
C ALA A 97 -4.13 -17.94 -9.37
N GLY A 98 -4.97 -17.83 -10.42
CA GLY A 98 -4.88 -16.78 -11.43
C GLY A 98 -5.11 -15.37 -10.84
N ASP A 99 -6.02 -15.25 -9.87
CA ASP A 99 -6.39 -13.98 -9.25
C ASP A 99 -5.19 -13.29 -8.58
N VAL A 100 -4.20 -14.06 -8.13
CA VAL A 100 -2.99 -13.53 -7.49
C VAL A 100 -2.19 -12.67 -8.47
N LEU A 101 -1.96 -13.19 -9.68
CA LEU A 101 -1.21 -12.47 -10.71
C LEU A 101 -2.04 -11.32 -11.28
N ASP A 102 -3.32 -11.58 -11.55
CA ASP A 102 -4.25 -10.57 -12.07
C ASP A 102 -4.38 -9.37 -11.13
N LYS A 103 -4.24 -9.59 -9.82
CA LYS A 103 -4.26 -8.49 -8.85
C LYS A 103 -3.01 -7.63 -8.87
N LEU A 104 -1.90 -8.10 -9.42
CA LEU A 104 -0.63 -7.36 -9.48
C LEU A 104 -0.45 -6.57 -10.79
N VAL A 105 -1.31 -6.77 -11.79
CA VAL A 105 -1.25 -6.11 -13.12
C VAL A 105 -2.30 -5.03 -13.32
#